data_AF-A0A1F6ZRI2-F1
#
_entry.id   AF-A0A1F6ZRI2-F1
#
_cell.length_a   1.000
_cell.length_b   1.000
_cell.length_c   1.000
_cell.angle_alpha   90.00
_cell.angle_beta   90.00
_cell.angle_gamma   90.00
#
_symmetry.space_group_name_H-M   'P 1'
#
loop_
_entity.id
_entity.type
_entity.pdbx_description
1 polymer ?
#
loop_
_entity_poly.entity_id
_entity_poly.type
_entity_poly.pdbx_seq_one_letter_code
_entity_poly.pdbx_strand_id
1 'polypeptide(L)'
;MAEEREKKSPEEIKEKILEALNNKPLNAQEISKAINSNWSTVKSYVLELLEEKKIKEIIATDKISYYQKITETYYNIPITKEQEDLFRFLFSAIIEEYKRQNRIPKKTELAKDSVDVINRLNLKLPTAWYVYGQIPLMIPDPTKEFSTNHTPKNAQEIREEIKHVLNANKGMKVREREKIHYVKYDNPLYQIKEKLIRGASYMENEKKVIDDFTEFYVKCPISDFPEIFDLTEKLYSLVNKLKILGCLKKYKLEIVLSLDSLWKFIAAYQLLDSISKNPQYNRNELLQFNLGPAIETKKYCAQEAISNLESIYLSELTDKEFDISEEAKEVREIMSGWDGG
;
A
#
# COMPACT_ATOMS: atom_id res chain seq x y z
N MET A 1 47.46 -25.83 6.32
CA MET A 1 47.62 -24.88 5.20
C MET A 1 46.68 -23.73 5.50
N ALA A 2 47.22 -22.58 5.90
CA ALA A 2 46.42 -21.37 6.06
C ALA A 2 46.15 -20.82 4.67
N GLU A 3 44.88 -20.79 4.25
CA GLU A 3 44.47 -19.99 3.09
C GLU A 3 44.88 -18.54 3.38
N GLU A 4 45.78 -17.99 2.55
CA GLU A 4 46.02 -16.56 2.48
C GLU A 4 44.69 -15.88 2.15
N ARG A 5 44.05 -15.31 3.18
CA ARG A 5 42.88 -14.47 3.00
C ARG A 5 43.34 -13.18 2.33
N GLU A 6 43.10 -13.05 1.04
CA GLU A 6 43.22 -11.76 0.34
C GLU A 6 42.53 -10.67 1.16
N LYS A 7 43.27 -9.57 1.43
CA LYS A 7 42.73 -8.41 2.13
C LYS A 7 41.71 -7.73 1.22
N LYS A 8 40.42 -7.97 1.49
CA LYS A 8 39.30 -7.27 0.84
C LYS A 8 39.43 -5.76 1.06
N SER A 9 39.17 -4.96 0.03
CA SER A 9 39.17 -3.50 0.16
C SER A 9 37.97 -3.01 1.01
N PRO A 10 38.04 -1.80 1.60
CA PRO A 10 36.91 -1.20 2.30
C PRO A 10 35.63 -1.17 1.47
N GLU A 11 35.75 -0.78 0.19
CA GLU A 11 34.66 -0.68 -0.77
C GLU A 11 34.07 -2.06 -1.08
N GLU A 12 34.90 -3.09 -1.28
CA GLU A 12 34.44 -4.47 -1.49
C GLU A 12 33.66 -5.01 -0.28
N ILE A 13 34.05 -4.64 0.95
CA ILE A 13 33.32 -5.05 2.14
C ILE A 13 31.97 -4.35 2.19
N LYS A 14 31.90 -3.05 1.91
CA LYS A 14 30.64 -2.30 1.83
C LYS A 14 29.70 -2.88 0.78
N GLU A 15 30.20 -3.19 -0.40
CA GLU A 15 29.42 -3.83 -1.47
C GLU A 15 28.89 -5.20 -1.02
N LYS A 16 29.73 -6.06 -0.44
CA LYS A 16 29.30 -7.36 0.07
C LYS A 16 28.26 -7.26 1.18
N ILE A 17 28.35 -6.24 2.05
CA ILE A 17 27.30 -5.96 3.06
C ILE A 17 25.98 -5.63 2.37
N LEU A 18 25.99 -4.73 1.36
CA LEU A 18 24.80 -4.36 0.62
C LEU A 18 24.20 -5.56 -0.15
N GLU A 19 25.06 -6.42 -0.71
CA GLU A 19 24.64 -7.66 -1.37
C GLU A 19 23.99 -8.64 -0.42
N ALA A 20 24.58 -8.84 0.77
CA ALA A 20 23.99 -9.70 1.80
C ALA A 20 22.60 -9.22 2.25
N LEU A 21 22.39 -7.90 2.23
CA LEU A 21 21.12 -7.25 2.58
C LEU A 21 20.11 -7.15 1.42
N ASN A 22 20.44 -7.61 0.20
CA ASN A 22 19.54 -7.52 -0.95
C ASN A 22 18.24 -8.31 -0.75
N ASN A 23 18.30 -9.43 -0.04
CA ASN A 23 17.18 -10.37 0.04
C ASN A 23 16.36 -10.20 1.32
N LYS A 24 17.02 -9.89 2.45
CA LYS A 24 16.35 -9.70 3.74
C LYS A 24 17.19 -8.85 4.69
N PRO A 25 16.54 -8.24 5.71
CA PRO A 25 17.26 -7.60 6.79
C PRO A 25 18.10 -8.59 7.59
N LEU A 26 19.28 -8.15 8.04
CA LEU A 26 20.22 -8.97 8.81
C LEU A 26 20.82 -8.14 9.95
N ASN A 27 21.19 -8.82 11.04
CA ASN A 27 22.00 -8.20 12.09
C ASN A 27 23.51 -8.28 11.76
N ALA A 28 24.35 -7.52 12.48
CA ALA A 28 25.79 -7.47 12.22
C ALA A 28 26.50 -8.83 12.29
N GLN A 29 26.03 -9.76 13.15
CA GLN A 29 26.60 -11.11 13.24
C GLN A 29 26.24 -11.96 12.03
N GLU A 30 25.00 -11.88 11.56
CA GLU A 30 24.54 -12.56 10.36
C GLU A 30 25.26 -12.04 9.10
N ILE A 31 25.44 -10.72 9.00
CA ILE A 31 26.20 -10.09 7.91
C ILE A 31 27.65 -10.59 7.94
N SER A 32 28.29 -10.60 9.10
CA SER A 32 29.66 -11.09 9.29
C SER A 32 29.84 -12.54 8.84
N LYS A 33 28.87 -13.40 9.16
CA LYS A 33 28.83 -14.79 8.68
C LYS A 33 28.63 -14.86 7.17
N ALA A 34 27.68 -14.11 6.62
CA ALA A 34 27.33 -14.13 5.20
C ALA A 34 28.50 -13.72 4.29
N ILE A 35 29.27 -12.70 4.69
CA ILE A 35 30.37 -12.17 3.87
C ILE A 35 31.75 -12.72 4.26
N ASN A 36 31.80 -13.63 5.25
CA ASN A 36 33.01 -14.18 5.86
C ASN A 36 34.04 -13.08 6.19
N SER A 37 33.64 -12.15 7.08
CA SER A 37 34.47 -11.03 7.53
C SER A 37 34.39 -10.86 9.05
N ASN A 38 35.37 -10.19 9.64
CA ASN A 38 35.41 -9.96 11.08
C ASN A 38 34.24 -9.08 11.53
N TRP A 39 33.61 -9.45 12.64
CA TRP A 39 32.47 -8.72 13.21
C TRP A 39 32.77 -7.25 13.51
N SER A 40 33.95 -6.91 14.04
CA SER A 40 34.31 -5.52 14.32
C SER A 40 34.42 -4.68 13.04
N THR A 41 35.00 -5.26 11.99
CA THR A 41 35.09 -4.65 10.66
C THR A 41 33.71 -4.42 10.05
N VAL A 42 32.83 -5.43 10.11
CA VAL A 42 31.45 -5.32 9.63
C VAL A 42 30.69 -4.23 10.39
N LYS A 43 30.85 -4.16 11.73
CA LYS A 43 30.21 -3.14 12.54
C LYS A 43 30.64 -1.72 12.13
N SER A 44 31.93 -1.50 11.87
CA SER A 44 32.43 -0.21 11.38
C SER A 44 31.77 0.19 10.05
N TYR A 45 31.78 -0.70 9.06
CA TYR A 45 31.22 -0.39 7.75
C TYR A 45 29.69 -0.32 7.73
N VAL A 46 28.99 -1.02 8.64
CA VAL A 46 27.55 -0.83 8.84
C VAL A 46 27.25 0.57 9.35
N LEU A 47 28.04 1.12 10.29
CA LEU A 47 27.87 2.50 10.74
C LEU A 47 28.11 3.50 9.59
N GLU A 48 29.16 3.31 8.80
CA GLU A 48 29.41 4.14 7.63
C GLU A 48 28.25 4.07 6.61
N LEU A 49 27.72 2.88 6.33
CA LEU A 49 26.59 2.71 5.40
C LEU A 49 25.28 3.33 5.93
N LEU A 50 25.09 3.42 7.26
CA LEU A 50 23.99 4.14 7.89
C LEU A 50 24.15 5.65 7.69
N GLU A 51 25.36 6.18 7.91
CA GLU A 51 25.69 7.59 7.69
C GLU A 51 25.51 7.98 6.21
N GLU A 52 25.91 7.10 5.29
CA GLU A 52 25.72 7.24 3.84
C GLU A 52 24.25 7.06 3.40
N LYS A 53 23.33 6.70 4.31
CA LYS A 53 21.91 6.41 4.02
C LYS A 53 21.71 5.35 2.93
N LYS A 54 22.61 4.36 2.85
CA LYS A 54 22.47 3.20 1.97
C LYS A 54 21.74 2.05 2.65
N ILE A 55 21.79 2.01 3.98
CA ILE A 55 21.01 1.10 4.82
C ILE A 55 20.30 1.90 5.91
N LYS A 56 19.32 1.28 6.55
CA LYS A 56 18.64 1.80 7.74
C LYS A 56 18.56 0.73 8.81
N GLU A 57 18.56 1.15 10.06
CA GLU A 57 18.21 0.30 11.19
C GLU A 57 16.67 0.21 11.28
N ILE A 58 16.14 -1.01 11.34
CA ILE A 58 14.68 -1.26 11.36
C ILE A 58 14.19 -1.82 12.69
N ILE A 59 15.07 -2.45 13.46
CA ILE A 59 14.82 -2.91 14.82
C ILE A 59 16.09 -2.63 15.61
N ALA A 60 15.94 -1.94 16.74
CA ALA A 60 17.02 -1.69 17.68
C ALA A 60 16.57 -2.14 19.08
N THR A 61 17.32 -3.06 19.66
CA THR A 61 17.18 -3.48 21.06
C THR A 61 18.54 -3.36 21.73
N ASP A 62 18.58 -3.40 23.07
CA ASP A 62 19.84 -3.37 23.84
C ASP A 62 20.86 -4.45 23.42
N LYS A 63 20.39 -5.52 22.77
CA LYS A 63 21.20 -6.69 22.41
C LYS A 63 21.42 -6.87 20.91
N ILE A 64 20.44 -6.51 20.08
CA ILE A 64 20.44 -6.81 18.64
C ILE A 64 19.84 -5.64 17.86
N SER A 65 20.55 -5.27 16.79
CA SER A 65 20.07 -4.36 15.75
C SER A 65 19.96 -5.09 14.41
N TYR A 66 18.84 -4.89 13.71
CA TYR A 66 18.64 -5.37 12.34
C TYR A 66 18.75 -4.23 11.35
N TYR A 67 19.46 -4.48 10.26
CA TYR A 67 19.72 -3.51 9.20
C TYR A 67 19.06 -3.95 7.91
N GLN A 68 18.54 -3.00 7.15
CA GLN A 68 17.91 -3.21 5.85
C GLN A 68 18.51 -2.26 4.82
N LYS A 69 18.77 -2.77 3.62
CA LYS A 69 19.14 -1.95 2.47
C LYS A 69 18.01 -0.99 2.12
N ILE A 70 18.33 0.28 1.92
CA ILE A 70 17.37 1.25 1.40
C ILE A 70 17.24 1.00 -0.11
N THR A 71 16.02 0.70 -0.55
CA THR A 71 15.70 0.40 -1.94
C THR A 71 14.64 1.36 -2.47
N GLU A 72 14.59 1.54 -3.78
CA GLU A 72 13.58 2.39 -4.43
C GLU A 72 12.24 1.65 -4.61
N THR A 73 11.86 0.82 -3.64
CA THR A 73 10.64 0.01 -3.66
C THR A 73 9.65 0.50 -2.60
N TYR A 74 8.36 0.18 -2.80
CA TYR A 74 7.35 0.47 -1.78
C TYR A 74 7.73 -0.22 -0.47
N TYR A 75 7.81 0.57 0.61
CA TYR A 75 8.16 0.10 1.96
C TYR A 75 9.52 -0.60 2.07
N ASN A 76 10.46 -0.32 1.15
CA ASN A 76 11.78 -0.97 1.07
C ASN A 76 11.69 -2.50 0.98
N ILE A 77 10.63 -3.02 0.37
CA ILE A 77 10.48 -4.46 0.16
C ILE A 77 11.60 -4.91 -0.81
N PRO A 78 12.39 -5.94 -0.44
CA PRO A 78 13.55 -6.32 -1.21
C PRO A 78 13.18 -6.83 -2.61
N ILE A 79 14.03 -6.52 -3.59
CA ILE A 79 13.99 -7.08 -4.95
C ILE A 79 15.40 -7.51 -5.32
N THR A 80 15.52 -8.52 -6.19
CA THR A 80 16.83 -8.97 -6.67
C THR A 80 17.46 -7.91 -7.57
N LYS A 81 18.78 -7.96 -7.74
CA LYS A 81 19.49 -7.05 -8.65
C LYS A 81 18.97 -7.16 -10.09
N GLU A 82 18.67 -8.38 -10.53
CA GLU A 82 18.06 -8.66 -11.83
C GLU A 82 16.68 -8.00 -11.97
N GLN A 83 15.83 -8.09 -10.95
CA GLN A 83 14.53 -7.41 -10.92
C GLN A 83 14.71 -5.89 -10.95
N GLU A 84 15.64 -5.34 -10.16
CA GLU A 84 15.93 -3.91 -10.14
C GLU A 84 16.36 -3.41 -11.52
N ASP A 85 17.32 -4.09 -12.15
CA ASP A 85 17.85 -3.71 -13.46
C ASP A 85 16.76 -3.82 -14.56
N LEU A 86 15.90 -4.83 -14.49
CA LEU A 86 14.79 -4.98 -15.43
C LEU A 86 13.68 -3.95 -15.20
N PHE A 87 13.37 -3.56 -13.94
CA PHE A 87 12.47 -2.43 -13.67
C PHE A 87 13.05 -1.12 -14.23
N ARG A 88 14.35 -0.86 -14.00
CA ARG A 88 15.02 0.34 -14.53
C ARG A 88 14.95 0.39 -16.06
N PHE A 89 15.23 -0.73 -16.73
CA PHE A 89 15.09 -0.85 -18.19
C PHE A 89 13.65 -0.59 -18.65
N LEU A 90 12.66 -1.19 -17.96
CA LEU A 90 11.26 -1.03 -18.31
C LEU A 90 10.80 0.43 -18.17
N PHE A 91 11.10 1.07 -17.03
CA PHE A 91 10.72 2.46 -16.78
C PHE A 91 11.40 3.42 -17.74
N SER A 92 12.70 3.23 -18.02
CA SER A 92 13.42 4.07 -18.98
C SER A 92 12.83 3.92 -20.39
N ALA A 93 12.56 2.70 -20.84
CA ALA A 93 11.98 2.45 -22.16
C ALA A 93 10.57 3.05 -22.31
N ILE A 94 9.72 2.98 -21.27
CA ILE A 94 8.41 3.63 -21.29
C ILE A 94 8.56 5.15 -21.35
N ILE A 95 9.42 5.74 -20.51
CA ILE A 95 9.66 7.19 -20.49
C ILE A 95 10.20 7.68 -21.83
N GLU A 96 11.15 6.96 -22.44
CA GLU A 96 11.66 7.24 -23.79
C GLU A 96 10.54 7.28 -24.83
N GLU A 97 9.62 6.31 -24.79
CA GLU A 97 8.52 6.26 -25.74
C GLU A 97 7.50 7.39 -25.53
N TYR A 98 7.25 7.79 -24.27
CA TYR A 98 6.47 9.00 -23.97
C TYR A 98 7.17 10.27 -24.49
N LYS A 99 8.50 10.39 -24.28
CA LYS A 99 9.30 11.52 -24.76
C LYS A 99 9.26 11.64 -26.28
N ARG A 100 9.27 10.53 -27.03
CA ARG A 100 9.06 10.52 -28.50
C ARG A 100 7.71 11.11 -28.92
N GLN A 101 6.72 11.08 -28.05
CA GLN A 101 5.40 11.69 -28.24
C GLN A 101 5.31 13.12 -27.65
N ASN A 102 6.46 13.73 -27.32
CA ASN A 102 6.56 15.05 -26.67
C ASN A 102 5.76 15.17 -25.37
N ARG A 103 5.73 14.10 -24.56
CA ARG A 103 5.02 14.06 -23.28
C ARG A 103 5.89 13.44 -22.19
N ILE A 104 5.63 13.82 -20.95
CA ILE A 104 6.16 13.15 -19.75
C ILE A 104 4.98 12.44 -19.06
N PRO A 105 5.07 11.14 -18.76
CA PRO A 105 3.99 10.43 -18.09
C PRO A 105 3.84 10.92 -16.65
N LYS A 106 2.62 10.91 -16.12
CA LYS A 106 2.40 10.99 -14.68
C LYS A 106 2.86 9.70 -14.00
N LYS A 107 3.16 9.77 -12.70
CA LYS A 107 3.54 8.60 -11.88
C LYS A 107 2.56 7.44 -12.01
N THR A 108 1.25 7.73 -11.97
CA THR A 108 0.20 6.71 -12.14
C THR A 108 0.19 6.13 -13.56
N GLU A 109 0.38 6.94 -14.60
CA GLU A 109 0.43 6.44 -15.98
C GLU A 109 1.61 5.48 -16.15
N LEU A 110 2.80 5.88 -15.69
CA LEU A 110 3.99 5.04 -15.73
C LEU A 110 3.79 3.73 -14.95
N ALA A 111 3.17 3.79 -13.76
CA ALA A 111 2.85 2.59 -12.98
C ALA A 111 1.94 1.63 -13.74
N LYS A 112 0.85 2.14 -14.33
CA LYS A 112 -0.17 1.33 -15.01
C LYS A 112 0.35 0.73 -16.31
N ASP A 113 1.03 1.54 -17.12
CA ASP A 113 1.64 1.05 -18.36
C ASP A 113 2.71 -0.01 -18.06
N SER A 114 3.50 0.16 -16.99
CA SER A 114 4.47 -0.85 -16.54
C SER A 114 3.80 -2.17 -16.13
N VAL A 115 2.73 -2.12 -15.35
CA VAL A 115 1.97 -3.33 -14.94
C VAL A 115 1.40 -4.06 -16.16
N ASP A 116 0.87 -3.32 -17.14
CA ASP A 116 0.36 -3.92 -18.38
C ASP A 116 1.44 -4.66 -19.15
N VAL A 117 2.63 -4.06 -19.32
CA VAL A 117 3.75 -4.71 -20.01
C VAL A 117 4.26 -5.92 -19.21
N ILE A 118 4.42 -5.78 -17.89
CA ILE A 118 4.86 -6.88 -17.01
C ILE A 118 3.95 -8.09 -17.13
N ASN A 119 2.63 -7.86 -17.06
CA ASN A 119 1.65 -8.94 -17.08
C ASN A 119 1.51 -9.57 -18.47
N ARG A 120 1.55 -8.77 -19.55
CA ARG A 120 1.42 -9.28 -20.93
C ARG A 120 2.62 -10.12 -21.36
N LEU A 121 3.83 -9.73 -20.96
CA LEU A 121 5.07 -10.43 -21.29
C LEU A 121 5.55 -11.38 -20.19
N ASN A 122 4.82 -11.48 -19.08
CA ASN A 122 5.18 -12.29 -17.91
C ASN A 122 6.65 -12.09 -17.47
N LEU A 123 7.06 -10.83 -17.29
CA LEU A 123 8.46 -10.45 -17.03
C LEU A 123 9.01 -10.90 -15.65
N LYS A 124 8.24 -11.69 -14.88
CA LYS A 124 8.56 -12.13 -13.51
C LYS A 124 8.93 -10.99 -12.56
N LEU A 125 8.48 -9.78 -12.87
CA LEU A 125 8.65 -8.60 -12.01
C LEU A 125 7.52 -8.56 -10.97
N PRO A 126 7.82 -8.35 -9.68
CA PRO A 126 6.80 -8.30 -8.64
C PRO A 126 5.88 -7.10 -8.83
N THR A 127 4.58 -7.38 -8.89
CA THR A 127 3.51 -6.37 -8.86
C THR A 127 2.59 -6.67 -7.68
N ALA A 128 1.89 -5.65 -7.20
CA ALA A 128 1.01 -5.80 -6.04
C ALA A 128 -0.16 -4.83 -6.07
N TRP A 129 -1.28 -5.20 -5.44
CA TRP A 129 -2.42 -4.31 -5.26
C TRP A 129 -2.17 -3.30 -4.14
N TYR A 130 -2.39 -2.02 -4.41
CA TYR A 130 -2.30 -0.95 -3.41
C TYR A 130 -3.29 0.16 -3.72
N VAL A 131 -3.27 1.29 -3.00
CA VAL A 131 -4.31 2.36 -2.97
C VAL A 131 -5.06 2.64 -4.29
N TYR A 132 -4.36 2.67 -5.43
CA TYR A 132 -4.91 2.99 -6.76
C TYR A 132 -4.90 1.80 -7.74
N GLY A 133 -4.90 0.57 -7.22
CA GLY A 133 -4.88 -0.68 -7.98
C GLY A 133 -3.52 -1.38 -7.99
N GLN A 134 -3.35 -2.28 -8.95
CA GLN A 134 -2.08 -2.96 -9.17
C GLN A 134 -0.98 -1.96 -9.56
N ILE A 135 0.19 -2.11 -8.95
CA ILE A 135 1.38 -1.27 -9.12
C ILE A 135 2.64 -2.14 -9.25
N PRO A 136 3.71 -1.67 -9.92
CA PRO A 136 5.01 -2.31 -9.82
C PRO A 136 5.58 -2.13 -8.41
N LEU A 137 6.34 -3.09 -7.91
CA LEU A 137 6.93 -3.01 -6.57
C LEU A 137 8.05 -1.95 -6.48
N MET A 138 8.80 -1.72 -7.55
CA MET A 138 9.70 -0.57 -7.66
C MET A 138 8.88 0.69 -7.91
N ILE A 139 9.20 1.77 -7.18
CA ILE A 139 8.46 3.03 -7.24
C ILE A 139 8.73 3.69 -8.60
N PRO A 140 7.73 3.84 -9.47
CA PRO A 140 7.89 4.56 -10.72
C PRO A 140 8.02 6.06 -10.42
N ASP A 141 8.99 6.72 -11.05
CA ASP A 141 9.21 8.15 -10.92
C ASP A 141 9.61 8.75 -12.28
N PRO A 142 8.68 9.42 -12.98
CA PRO A 142 8.94 9.95 -14.32
C PRO A 142 9.99 11.08 -14.34
N THR A 143 10.36 11.62 -13.18
CA THR A 143 11.38 12.67 -13.04
C THR A 143 12.79 12.11 -12.88
N LYS A 144 12.93 10.83 -12.55
CA LYS A 144 14.22 10.16 -12.39
C LYS A 144 14.74 9.63 -13.72
N GLU A 145 16.05 9.71 -13.89
CA GLU A 145 16.75 8.98 -14.93
C GLU A 145 17.01 7.55 -14.47
N PHE A 146 16.25 6.61 -15.03
CA PHE A 146 16.51 5.19 -14.82
C PHE A 146 17.63 4.74 -15.77
N SER A 147 18.88 4.96 -15.39
CA SER A 147 20.02 4.39 -16.11
C SER A 147 20.26 2.95 -15.67
N THR A 148 20.52 2.08 -16.64
CA THR A 148 21.01 0.73 -16.41
C THR A 148 21.85 0.30 -17.59
N ASN A 149 22.96 -0.39 -17.33
CA ASN A 149 23.78 -1.03 -18.36
C ASN A 149 23.18 -2.39 -18.77
N HIS A 150 22.16 -2.85 -18.06
CA HIS A 150 21.48 -4.10 -18.35
C HIS A 150 20.52 -3.93 -19.53
N THR A 151 20.73 -4.74 -20.58
CA THR A 151 19.75 -4.91 -21.66
C THR A 151 19.22 -6.34 -21.59
N PRO A 152 17.93 -6.55 -21.28
CA PRO A 152 17.37 -7.90 -21.20
C PRO A 152 17.35 -8.57 -22.57
N LYS A 153 17.42 -9.90 -22.60
CA LYS A 153 17.46 -10.68 -23.85
C LYS A 153 16.26 -10.40 -24.76
N ASN A 154 15.09 -10.12 -24.18
CA ASN A 154 13.85 -9.79 -24.88
C ASN A 154 13.59 -8.26 -24.96
N ALA A 155 14.63 -7.43 -24.95
CA ALA A 155 14.52 -5.97 -24.99
C ALA A 155 13.67 -5.44 -26.15
N GLN A 156 13.78 -6.03 -27.34
CA GLN A 156 13.00 -5.60 -28.50
C GLN A 156 11.50 -5.88 -28.31
N GLU A 157 11.15 -7.09 -27.88
CA GLU A 157 9.78 -7.49 -27.57
C GLU A 157 9.15 -6.57 -26.50
N ILE A 158 9.91 -6.25 -25.44
CA ILE A 158 9.49 -5.30 -24.41
C ILE A 158 9.17 -3.94 -25.02
N ARG A 159 10.05 -3.41 -25.89
CA ARG A 159 9.85 -2.10 -26.54
C ARG A 159 8.65 -2.10 -27.50
N GLU A 160 8.40 -3.21 -28.18
CA GLU A 160 7.24 -3.37 -29.06
C GLU A 160 5.92 -3.40 -28.25
N GLU A 161 5.88 -4.15 -27.15
CA GLU A 161 4.70 -4.18 -26.28
C GLU A 161 4.46 -2.83 -25.58
N ILE A 162 5.51 -2.10 -25.19
CA ILE A 162 5.38 -0.73 -24.68
C ILE A 162 4.65 0.14 -25.69
N LYS A 163 5.05 0.13 -26.97
CA LYS A 163 4.35 0.90 -28.01
C LYS A 163 2.89 0.50 -28.14
N HIS A 164 2.61 -0.81 -28.11
CA HIS A 164 1.26 -1.33 -28.19
C HIS A 164 0.38 -0.85 -27.01
N VAL A 165 0.86 -0.97 -25.76
CA VAL A 165 0.17 -0.49 -24.56
C VAL A 165 -0.07 1.02 -24.61
N LEU A 166 0.96 1.81 -24.96
CA LEU A 166 0.86 3.27 -25.02
C LEU A 166 -0.12 3.74 -26.10
N ASN A 167 -0.14 3.06 -27.25
CA ASN A 167 -1.10 3.34 -28.31
C ASN A 167 -2.53 2.98 -27.91
N ALA A 168 -2.74 1.84 -27.25
CA ALA A 168 -4.05 1.44 -26.72
C ALA A 168 -4.60 2.45 -25.70
N ASN A 169 -3.69 3.06 -24.91
CA ASN A 169 -4.04 4.03 -23.88
C ASN A 169 -4.07 5.50 -24.37
N LYS A 170 -3.91 5.74 -25.68
CA LYS A 170 -3.84 7.09 -26.25
C LYS A 170 -5.16 7.84 -26.06
N GLY A 171 -5.08 9.07 -25.56
CA GLY A 171 -6.25 9.92 -25.32
C GLY A 171 -7.07 9.59 -24.06
N MET A 172 -6.79 8.46 -23.38
CA MET A 172 -7.49 8.09 -22.15
C MET A 172 -7.06 8.93 -20.95
N LYS A 173 -8.01 9.31 -20.10
CA LYS A 173 -7.73 9.94 -18.81
C LYS A 173 -7.19 8.90 -17.82
N VAL A 174 -6.36 9.33 -16.86
CA VAL A 174 -5.77 8.45 -15.83
C VAL A 174 -6.82 7.60 -15.11
N ARG A 175 -7.95 8.22 -14.71
CA ARG A 175 -9.06 7.51 -14.04
C ARG A 175 -9.71 6.44 -14.91
N GLU A 176 -9.73 6.60 -16.23
CA GLU A 176 -10.28 5.59 -17.15
C GLU A 176 -9.35 4.39 -17.21
N ARG A 177 -8.03 4.63 -17.26
CA ARG A 177 -7.01 3.57 -17.21
C ARG A 177 -7.09 2.77 -15.90
N GLU A 178 -7.26 3.46 -14.77
CA GLU A 178 -7.45 2.81 -13.46
C GLU A 178 -8.66 1.87 -13.46
N LYS A 179 -9.81 2.32 -14.00
CA LYS A 179 -11.01 1.48 -14.11
C LYS A 179 -10.80 0.27 -15.01
N ILE A 180 -10.14 0.46 -16.15
CA ILE A 180 -9.80 -0.66 -17.04
C ILE A 180 -8.95 -1.68 -16.30
N HIS A 181 -7.97 -1.24 -15.50
CA HIS A 181 -7.14 -2.13 -14.69
C HIS A 181 -7.96 -2.90 -13.64
N TYR A 182 -8.91 -2.25 -12.97
CA TYR A 182 -9.74 -2.92 -11.96
C TYR A 182 -10.61 -4.04 -12.56
N VAL A 183 -11.08 -3.87 -13.79
CA VAL A 183 -11.83 -4.89 -14.53
C VAL A 183 -10.90 -5.95 -15.11
N LYS A 184 -9.83 -5.53 -15.78
CA LYS A 184 -8.89 -6.41 -16.49
C LYS A 184 -8.20 -7.41 -15.56
N TYR A 185 -7.89 -6.99 -14.34
CA TYR A 185 -7.21 -7.81 -13.33
C TYR A 185 -8.16 -8.34 -12.25
N ASP A 186 -9.46 -8.33 -12.55
CA ASP A 186 -10.55 -8.92 -11.76
C ASP A 186 -10.46 -8.63 -10.25
N ASN A 187 -10.48 -7.35 -9.89
CA ASN A 187 -10.53 -6.94 -8.48
C ASN A 187 -11.82 -6.14 -8.18
N PRO A 188 -12.92 -6.84 -7.83
CA PRO A 188 -14.22 -6.21 -7.57
C PRO A 188 -14.19 -5.17 -6.46
N LEU A 189 -13.38 -5.37 -5.42
CA LEU A 189 -13.34 -4.47 -4.26
C LEU A 189 -12.89 -3.05 -4.66
N TYR A 190 -11.94 -2.92 -5.58
CA TYR A 190 -11.48 -1.63 -6.09
C TYR A 190 -12.56 -0.93 -6.92
N GLN A 191 -13.35 -1.69 -7.69
CA GLN A 191 -14.47 -1.15 -8.45
C GLN A 191 -15.56 -0.60 -7.53
N ILE A 192 -15.91 -1.37 -6.50
CA ILE A 192 -16.89 -0.99 -5.49
C ILE A 192 -16.42 0.25 -4.73
N LYS A 193 -15.15 0.29 -4.32
CA LYS A 193 -14.54 1.46 -3.68
C LYS A 193 -14.66 2.72 -4.54
N GLU A 194 -14.36 2.64 -5.84
CA GLU A 194 -14.47 3.81 -6.72
C GLU A 194 -15.91 4.30 -6.86
N LYS A 195 -16.84 3.36 -7.02
CA LYS A 195 -18.28 3.65 -7.06
C LYS A 195 -18.71 4.36 -5.78
N LEU A 196 -18.31 3.82 -4.63
CA LEU A 196 -18.64 4.34 -3.31
C LEU A 196 -18.05 5.72 -3.04
N ILE A 197 -16.73 5.92 -3.24
CA ILE A 197 -16.11 7.24 -3.04
C ILE A 197 -16.76 8.29 -3.93
N ARG A 198 -17.07 7.94 -5.18
CA ARG A 198 -17.75 8.85 -6.10
C ARG A 198 -19.15 9.18 -5.59
N GLY A 199 -19.94 8.17 -5.23
CA GLY A 199 -21.28 8.35 -4.66
C GLY A 199 -21.26 9.23 -3.41
N ALA A 200 -20.33 8.94 -2.50
CA ALA A 200 -20.15 9.67 -1.25
C ALA A 200 -19.68 11.12 -1.44
N SER A 201 -18.83 11.38 -2.44
CA SER A 201 -18.34 12.74 -2.70
C SER A 201 -19.42 13.68 -3.22
N TYR A 202 -20.29 13.19 -4.11
CA TYR A 202 -21.36 13.99 -4.69
C TYR A 202 -22.61 14.04 -3.79
N MET A 203 -22.92 12.93 -3.10
CA MET A 203 -24.06 12.81 -2.18
C MET A 203 -25.40 13.23 -2.81
N GLU A 204 -25.58 12.99 -4.11
CA GLU A 204 -26.81 13.35 -4.83
C GLU A 204 -28.02 12.54 -4.33
N ASN A 205 -27.80 11.26 -4.03
CA ASN A 205 -28.80 10.32 -3.57
C ASN A 205 -28.29 9.51 -2.37
N GLU A 206 -28.81 9.81 -1.18
CA GLU A 206 -28.39 9.17 0.08
C GLU A 206 -28.73 7.67 0.10
N LYS A 207 -29.86 7.26 -0.49
CA LYS A 207 -30.21 5.84 -0.59
C LYS A 207 -29.15 5.07 -1.37
N LYS A 208 -28.76 5.61 -2.54
CA LYS A 208 -27.71 5.01 -3.37
C LYS A 208 -26.37 4.93 -2.62
N VAL A 209 -26.02 5.94 -1.83
CA VAL A 209 -24.79 5.91 -1.02
C VAL A 209 -24.85 4.79 0.02
N ILE A 210 -25.98 4.58 0.69
CA ILE A 210 -26.15 3.43 1.60
C ILE A 210 -26.06 2.10 0.85
N ASP A 211 -26.69 1.99 -0.32
CA ASP A 211 -26.64 0.77 -1.12
C ASP A 211 -25.18 0.44 -1.52
N ASP A 212 -24.40 1.46 -1.92
CA ASP A 212 -22.98 1.33 -2.25
C ASP A 212 -22.13 0.96 -1.01
N PHE A 213 -22.44 1.53 0.16
CA PHE A 213 -21.79 1.17 1.44
C PHE A 213 -22.12 -0.27 1.85
N THR A 214 -23.35 -0.71 1.61
CA THR A 214 -23.80 -2.08 1.88
C THR A 214 -23.04 -3.07 0.99
N GLU A 215 -22.94 -2.76 -0.31
CA GLU A 215 -22.16 -3.55 -1.27
C GLU A 215 -20.69 -3.65 -0.83
N PHE A 216 -20.09 -2.53 -0.41
CA PHE A 216 -18.72 -2.49 0.09
C PHE A 216 -18.54 -3.34 1.36
N TYR A 217 -19.44 -3.21 2.34
CA TYR A 217 -19.42 -3.99 3.57
C TYR A 217 -19.50 -5.49 3.31
N VAL A 218 -20.43 -5.94 2.46
CA VAL A 218 -20.61 -7.37 2.13
C VAL A 218 -19.40 -7.95 1.39
N LYS A 219 -18.69 -7.14 0.59
CA LYS A 219 -17.53 -7.57 -0.19
C LYS A 219 -16.19 -7.32 0.51
N CYS A 220 -16.21 -6.77 1.72
CA CYS A 220 -15.01 -6.53 2.50
C CYS A 220 -14.33 -7.88 2.86
N PRO A 221 -13.01 -8.01 2.75
CA PRO A 221 -12.32 -9.28 3.03
C PRO A 221 -12.33 -9.59 4.53
N ILE A 222 -13.12 -10.60 4.94
CA ILE A 222 -13.33 -10.98 6.35
C ILE A 222 -12.22 -11.92 6.87
N SER A 223 -11.61 -12.75 6.02
CA SER A 223 -10.93 -13.97 6.47
C SER A 223 -9.57 -13.79 7.15
N ASP A 224 -8.84 -12.71 6.86
CA ASP A 224 -7.42 -12.62 7.26
C ASP A 224 -7.14 -11.49 8.26
N PHE A 225 -8.07 -10.55 8.44
CA PHE A 225 -7.88 -9.33 9.24
C PHE A 225 -9.19 -8.88 9.88
N PRO A 226 -9.56 -9.43 11.05
CA PRO A 226 -10.79 -9.08 11.75
C PRO A 226 -10.96 -7.57 11.97
N GLU A 227 -9.87 -6.84 12.18
CA GLU A 227 -9.96 -5.39 12.44
C GLU A 227 -10.39 -4.59 11.21
N ILE A 228 -10.16 -5.08 9.99
CA ILE A 228 -10.72 -4.46 8.78
C ILE A 228 -12.24 -4.56 8.83
N PHE A 229 -12.76 -5.74 9.19
CA PHE A 229 -14.20 -5.98 9.27
C PHE A 229 -14.82 -5.09 10.33
N ASP A 230 -14.26 -5.06 11.55
CA ASP A 230 -14.77 -4.25 12.67
C ASP A 230 -14.83 -2.76 12.31
N LEU A 231 -13.78 -2.22 11.68
CA LEU A 231 -13.77 -0.82 11.27
C LEU A 231 -14.73 -0.54 10.11
N THR A 232 -14.90 -1.49 9.19
CA THR A 232 -15.86 -1.36 8.09
C THR A 232 -17.29 -1.38 8.62
N GLU A 233 -17.59 -2.29 9.53
CA GLU A 233 -18.89 -2.41 10.20
C GLU A 233 -19.22 -1.14 10.99
N LYS A 234 -18.26 -0.64 11.79
CA LYS A 234 -18.41 0.60 12.54
C LYS A 234 -18.68 1.79 11.63
N LEU A 235 -17.90 1.97 10.55
CA LEU A 235 -18.13 3.03 9.58
C LEU A 235 -19.51 2.91 8.91
N TYR A 236 -19.86 1.70 8.45
CA TYR A 236 -21.16 1.41 7.84
C TYR A 236 -22.33 1.75 8.77
N SER A 237 -22.22 1.37 10.05
CA SER A 237 -23.22 1.66 11.09
C SER A 237 -23.38 3.17 11.31
N LEU A 238 -22.27 3.91 11.43
CA LEU A 238 -22.28 5.37 11.61
C LEU A 238 -22.94 6.08 10.43
N VAL A 239 -22.61 5.69 9.20
CA VAL A 239 -23.21 6.27 7.99
C VAL A 239 -24.72 6.04 7.97
N ASN A 240 -25.19 4.84 8.32
CA ASN A 240 -26.63 4.57 8.43
C ASN A 240 -27.31 5.40 9.53
N LYS A 241 -26.67 5.54 10.70
CA LYS A 241 -27.17 6.37 11.80
C LYS A 241 -27.30 7.83 11.39
N LEU A 242 -26.28 8.40 10.72
CA LEU A 242 -26.33 9.77 10.19
C LEU A 242 -27.44 9.97 9.15
N LYS A 243 -27.73 8.96 8.34
CA LYS A 243 -28.91 8.97 7.44
C LYS A 243 -30.22 9.00 8.22
N ILE A 244 -30.37 8.17 9.25
CA ILE A 244 -31.59 8.16 10.11
C ILE A 244 -31.77 9.54 10.77
N LEU A 245 -30.68 10.19 11.17
CA LEU A 245 -30.72 11.55 11.70
C LEU A 245 -30.98 12.61 10.63
N GLY A 246 -30.95 12.29 9.33
CA GLY A 246 -31.17 13.24 8.25
C GLY A 246 -30.00 14.22 8.03
N CYS A 247 -28.83 13.93 8.59
CA CYS A 247 -27.64 14.80 8.52
C CYS A 247 -26.53 14.23 7.63
N LEU A 248 -26.78 13.13 6.89
CA LEU A 248 -25.79 12.49 6.03
C LEU A 248 -25.12 13.46 5.04
N LYS A 249 -25.92 14.26 4.32
CA LYS A 249 -25.41 15.28 3.37
C LYS A 249 -24.55 16.36 4.03
N LYS A 250 -24.87 16.74 5.26
CA LYS A 250 -24.13 17.75 6.04
C LYS A 250 -22.69 17.30 6.28
N TYR A 251 -22.50 16.01 6.55
CA TYR A 251 -21.22 15.41 6.94
C TYR A 251 -20.55 14.57 5.84
N LYS A 252 -20.87 14.88 4.57
CA LYS A 252 -20.33 14.11 3.43
C LYS A 252 -18.79 14.12 3.38
N LEU A 253 -18.14 15.20 3.78
CA LEU A 253 -16.69 15.32 3.72
C LEU A 253 -16.04 14.39 4.73
N GLU A 254 -16.54 14.39 5.95
CA GLU A 254 -16.09 13.55 7.06
C GLU A 254 -16.30 12.08 6.73
N ILE A 255 -17.45 11.71 6.16
CA ILE A 255 -17.71 10.36 5.66
C ILE A 255 -16.67 9.94 4.61
N VAL A 256 -16.38 10.81 3.64
CA VAL A 256 -15.38 10.53 2.58
C VAL A 256 -13.98 10.39 3.18
N LEU A 257 -13.61 11.22 4.17
CA LEU A 257 -12.31 11.16 4.83
C LEU A 257 -12.16 9.88 5.67
N SER A 258 -13.20 9.49 6.42
CA SER A 258 -13.21 8.21 7.17
C SER A 258 -13.11 7.02 6.21
N LEU A 259 -13.83 7.05 5.09
CA LEU A 259 -13.76 6.03 4.05
C LEU A 259 -12.38 5.95 3.39
N ASP A 260 -11.76 7.08 3.05
CA ASP A 260 -10.42 7.12 2.46
C ASP A 260 -9.34 6.60 3.42
N SER A 261 -9.44 6.94 4.70
CA SER A 261 -8.55 6.41 5.75
C SER A 261 -8.71 4.90 5.92
N LEU A 262 -9.95 4.40 6.01
CA LEU A 262 -10.23 2.96 6.05
C LEU A 262 -9.71 2.26 4.78
N TRP A 263 -9.91 2.86 3.61
CA TRP A 263 -9.42 2.29 2.36
C TRP A 263 -7.89 2.17 2.32
N LYS A 264 -7.16 3.18 2.81
CA LYS A 264 -5.69 3.12 2.87
C LYS A 264 -5.21 1.99 3.78
N PHE A 265 -5.94 1.69 4.85
CA PHE A 265 -5.68 0.55 5.71
C PHE A 265 -5.92 -0.78 4.98
N ILE A 266 -7.09 -0.93 4.35
CA ILE A 266 -7.41 -2.11 3.51
C ILE A 266 -6.37 -2.30 2.41
N ALA A 267 -5.97 -1.23 1.73
CA ALA A 267 -4.99 -1.28 0.64
C ALA A 267 -3.61 -1.71 1.11
N ALA A 268 -3.17 -1.32 2.31
CA ALA A 268 -1.90 -1.78 2.88
C ALA A 268 -1.90 -3.30 3.14
N TYR A 269 -3.05 -3.86 3.55
CA TYR A 269 -3.21 -5.30 3.66
C TYR A 269 -3.31 -6.01 2.31
N GLN A 270 -4.01 -5.43 1.34
CA GLN A 270 -4.05 -5.94 -0.03
C GLN A 270 -2.63 -5.99 -0.65
N LEU A 271 -1.76 -5.04 -0.29
CA LEU A 271 -0.36 -5.04 -0.69
C LEU A 271 0.40 -6.22 -0.09
N LEU A 272 0.26 -6.43 1.23
CA LEU A 272 0.85 -7.59 1.91
C LEU A 272 0.39 -8.91 1.28
N ASP A 273 -0.93 -9.06 1.09
CA ASP A 273 -1.52 -10.27 0.54
C ASP A 273 -0.99 -10.55 -0.88
N SER A 274 -1.03 -9.53 -1.74
CA SER A 274 -0.56 -9.63 -3.12
C SER A 274 0.90 -10.03 -3.22
N ILE A 275 1.77 -9.42 -2.40
CA ILE A 275 3.21 -9.72 -2.42
C ILE A 275 3.46 -11.11 -1.86
N SER A 276 2.76 -11.51 -0.80
CA SER A 276 2.94 -12.82 -0.15
C SER A 276 2.54 -14.02 -1.03
N LYS A 277 1.81 -13.80 -2.13
CA LYS A 277 1.54 -14.83 -3.14
C LYS A 277 2.77 -15.22 -3.95
N ASN A 278 3.77 -14.35 -4.04
CA ASN A 278 5.03 -14.68 -4.69
C ASN A 278 5.92 -15.46 -3.70
N PRO A 279 6.36 -16.69 -4.04
CA PRO A 279 7.17 -17.54 -3.16
C PRO A 279 8.50 -16.93 -2.68
N GLN A 280 8.99 -15.89 -3.37
CA GLN A 280 10.17 -15.14 -2.94
C GLN A 280 9.96 -14.44 -1.58
N TYR A 281 8.71 -14.15 -1.20
CA TYR A 281 8.42 -13.35 -0.02
C TYR A 281 7.73 -14.15 1.08
N ASN A 282 8.29 -14.09 2.29
CA ASN A 282 7.65 -14.62 3.48
C ASN A 282 6.73 -13.56 4.11
N ARG A 283 5.45 -13.90 4.32
CA ARG A 283 4.45 -12.98 4.88
C ARG A 283 4.83 -12.44 6.26
N ASN A 284 5.38 -13.28 7.14
CA ASN A 284 5.75 -12.88 8.50
C ASN A 284 6.95 -11.93 8.48
N GLU A 285 7.95 -12.19 7.63
CA GLU A 285 9.08 -11.28 7.45
C GLU A 285 8.64 -9.93 6.88
N LEU A 286 7.74 -9.92 5.89
CA LEU A 286 7.16 -8.67 5.36
C LEU A 286 6.45 -7.85 6.43
N LEU A 287 5.65 -8.50 7.28
CA LEU A 287 5.00 -7.84 8.41
C LEU A 287 6.04 -7.30 9.40
N GLN A 288 7.00 -8.12 9.81
CA GLN A 288 7.96 -7.76 10.83
C GLN A 288 8.88 -6.61 10.39
N PHE A 289 9.31 -6.59 9.13
CA PHE A 289 10.41 -5.73 8.69
C PHE A 289 10.05 -4.64 7.69
N ASN A 290 8.91 -4.73 7.02
CA ASN A 290 8.55 -3.82 5.92
C ASN A 290 7.21 -3.12 6.13
N LEU A 291 6.15 -3.91 6.26
CA LEU A 291 4.77 -3.45 6.16
C LEU A 291 4.09 -3.27 7.52
N GLY A 292 4.51 -3.98 8.58
CA GLY A 292 3.85 -3.93 9.89
C GLY A 292 3.67 -2.52 10.44
N PRO A 293 4.75 -1.72 10.59
CA PRO A 293 4.61 -0.34 11.07
C PRO A 293 3.71 0.53 10.19
N ALA A 294 3.74 0.33 8.87
CA ALA A 294 2.88 1.07 7.95
C ALA A 294 1.41 0.67 8.07
N ILE A 295 1.12 -0.62 8.17
CA ILE A 295 -0.22 -1.18 8.39
C ILE A 295 -0.80 -0.66 9.70
N GLU A 296 -0.03 -0.74 10.80
CA GLU A 296 -0.45 -0.22 12.10
C GLU A 296 -0.72 1.28 12.04
N THR A 297 0.16 2.06 11.40
CA THR A 297 -0.08 3.50 11.22
C THR A 297 -1.39 3.76 10.46
N LYS A 298 -1.67 3.00 9.39
CA LYS A 298 -2.93 3.15 8.64
C LYS A 298 -4.14 2.71 9.46
N LYS A 299 -4.00 1.67 10.30
CA LYS A 299 -5.03 1.23 11.26
C LYS A 299 -5.40 2.36 12.20
N TYR A 300 -4.41 2.99 12.85
CA TYR A 300 -4.63 4.11 13.76
C TYR A 300 -5.30 5.29 13.06
N CYS A 301 -4.85 5.67 11.86
CA CYS A 301 -5.50 6.73 11.09
C CYS A 301 -6.96 6.41 10.74
N ALA A 302 -7.27 5.15 10.41
CA ALA A 302 -8.65 4.73 10.14
C ALA A 302 -9.51 4.77 11.41
N GLN A 303 -8.99 4.28 12.53
CA GLN A 303 -9.64 4.34 13.84
C GLN A 303 -9.95 5.78 14.24
N GLU A 304 -8.98 6.68 14.16
CA GLU A 304 -9.13 8.09 14.48
C GLU A 304 -10.20 8.75 13.60
N ALA A 305 -10.13 8.55 12.28
CA ALA A 305 -11.10 9.14 11.36
C ALA A 305 -12.53 8.62 11.59
N ILE A 306 -12.70 7.35 11.98
CA ILE A 306 -14.01 6.76 12.31
C ILE A 306 -14.51 7.28 13.66
N SER A 307 -13.64 7.39 14.67
CA SER A 307 -13.99 7.95 15.98
C SER A 307 -14.40 9.42 15.88
N ASN A 308 -13.75 10.21 15.02
CA ASN A 308 -14.16 11.59 14.77
C ASN A 308 -15.58 11.67 14.18
N LEU A 309 -15.92 10.76 13.25
CA LEU A 309 -17.27 10.67 12.69
C LEU A 309 -18.29 10.21 13.74
N GLU A 310 -17.89 9.34 14.66
CA GLU A 310 -18.72 8.93 15.80
C GLU A 310 -19.01 10.09 16.75
N SER A 311 -18.02 10.93 17.07
CA SER A 311 -18.23 12.14 17.86
C SER A 311 -19.22 13.10 17.21
N ILE A 312 -19.16 13.25 15.88
CA ILE A 312 -20.15 14.04 15.11
C ILE A 312 -21.55 13.46 15.28
N TYR A 313 -21.69 12.14 15.10
CA TYR A 313 -22.98 11.46 15.29
C TYR A 313 -23.54 11.70 16.71
N LEU A 314 -22.71 11.58 17.74
CA LEU A 314 -23.12 11.80 19.14
C LEU A 314 -23.55 13.25 19.42
N SER A 315 -22.87 14.23 18.81
CA SER A 315 -23.26 15.64 18.90
C SER A 315 -24.65 15.85 18.29
N GLU A 316 -24.87 15.37 17.07
CA GLU A 316 -26.16 15.51 16.38
C GLU A 316 -27.29 14.76 17.09
N LEU A 317 -26.98 13.66 17.78
CA LEU A 317 -27.94 12.94 18.59
C LEU A 317 -28.37 13.75 19.81
N THR A 318 -27.43 14.48 20.42
CA THR A 318 -27.69 15.30 21.61
C THR A 318 -28.51 16.55 21.27
N ASP A 319 -28.27 17.13 20.09
CA ASP A 319 -28.96 18.33 19.63
C ASP A 319 -30.38 18.05 19.09
N LYS A 320 -30.77 16.78 18.96
CA LYS A 320 -32.09 16.39 18.45
C LYS A 320 -33.06 16.15 19.60
N GLU A 321 -34.10 16.98 19.66
CA GLU A 321 -35.30 16.65 20.42
C GLU A 321 -36.04 15.53 19.67
N PHE A 322 -36.03 14.33 20.25
CA PHE A 322 -36.86 13.23 19.79
C PHE A 322 -38.26 13.42 20.36
N ASP A 323 -39.26 13.42 19.49
CA ASP A 323 -40.66 13.36 19.92
C ASP A 323 -40.92 11.93 20.39
N ILE A 324 -40.72 11.71 21.70
CA ILE A 324 -40.89 10.41 22.33
C ILE A 324 -42.40 10.12 22.35
N SER A 325 -42.84 8.97 21.82
CA SER A 325 -44.24 8.58 21.93
C SER A 325 -44.66 8.51 23.40
N GLU A 326 -45.93 8.77 23.71
CA GLU A 326 -46.44 8.68 25.09
C GLU A 326 -46.12 7.32 25.73
N GLU A 327 -46.18 6.23 24.96
CA GLU A 327 -45.78 4.89 25.42
C GLU A 327 -44.30 4.79 25.79
N ALA A 328 -43.41 5.44 25.03
CA ALA A 328 -41.98 5.46 25.36
C ALA A 328 -41.67 6.42 26.53
N LYS A 329 -42.50 7.45 26.75
CA LYS A 329 -42.45 8.27 27.97
C LYS A 329 -42.89 7.46 29.19
N GLU A 330 -43.98 6.72 29.11
CA GLU A 330 -44.46 5.82 30.16
C GLU A 330 -43.41 4.75 30.52
N VAL A 331 -42.81 4.10 29.52
CA VAL A 331 -41.74 3.11 29.76
C VAL A 331 -40.52 3.77 30.44
N ARG A 332 -40.15 4.99 30.03
CA ARG A 332 -39.05 5.73 30.65
C ARG A 332 -39.36 6.11 32.10
N GLU A 333 -40.59 6.50 32.41
CA GLU A 333 -41.03 6.76 33.78
C GLU A 333 -40.99 5.48 34.64
N ILE A 334 -41.50 4.36 34.12
CA ILE A 334 -41.45 3.06 34.79
C ILE A 334 -39.99 2.65 35.08
N MET A 335 -39.09 2.83 34.11
CA MET A 335 -37.68 2.49 34.26
C MET A 335 -36.89 3.46 35.15
N SER A 336 -37.32 4.72 35.28
CA SER A 336 -36.65 5.72 36.12
C SER A 336 -36.75 5.44 37.62
N GLY A 337 -37.73 4.62 38.03
CA GLY A 337 -37.88 4.12 39.39
C GLY A 337 -37.34 2.71 39.62
N TRP A 338 -36.73 2.08 38.61
CA TRP A 338 -36.22 0.72 38.71
C TRP A 338 -34.75 0.74 39.20
N ASP A 339 -34.54 0.30 40.44
CA ASP A 339 -33.25 0.17 41.11
C ASP A 339 -32.54 -1.17 40.86
N GLY A 340 -33.09 -1.99 39.95
CA GLY A 340 -32.45 -3.21 39.45
C GLY A 340 -32.42 -4.38 40.44
N GLY A 341 -33.41 -4.46 41.34
CA GLY A 341 -33.56 -5.54 42.32
C GLY A 341 -33.67 -6.95 41.74
#